data_AF-A0A1I1DK08-F1
#
_entry.id   AF-A0A1I1DK08-F1
#
_cell.length_a   1.000
_cell.length_b   1.000
_cell.length_c   1.000
_cell.angle_alpha   90.00
_cell.angle_beta   90.00
_cell.angle_gamma   90.00
#
_symmetry.space_group_name_H-M   'P 1'
#
loop_
_entity.id
_entity.type
_entity.pdbx_description
1 polymer ?
#
loop_
_entity_poly.entity_id
_entity_poly.type
_entity_poly.pdbx_seq_one_letter_code
_entity_poly.pdbx_strand_id
1 'polypeptide(L)'
;MQSLEEELARARDLAVDELADAIESIGFECTRCGACCTGHGEDEHTATVFPDEVRELQAAEVDAEPDHDRDAEPEPDHDRDADADGDREWRDVARPMPYGLREGDAGLEGETFEWALQTDGCGDCVFYEETDGTGACTAHDDRPLICRTYPFSVALAGTSQPMGEAVDSVALEAQREAGDSAEQSSADHSSGLRGGEAASNGTAKPSRGPREEAGDEEGIVRAHECEGLGRDISRDDAEELAAALKERAVRELEEAIAVRDNYTPADPGPGEVVVHDSEGAKGIDGRPLENRDE
;
A
#
# COMPACT_ATOMS: atom_id res chain seq x y z
N MET A 1 -5.85 16.45 15.82
CA MET A 1 -5.03 15.30 15.42
C MET A 1 -5.29 14.23 16.45
N GLN A 2 -5.89 13.13 16.01
CA GLN A 2 -6.12 11.97 16.88
C GLN A 2 -4.78 11.27 17.08
N SER A 3 -4.61 10.46 18.14
CA SER A 3 -3.35 9.75 18.34
C SER A 3 -3.29 8.50 17.44
N LEU A 4 -2.08 8.04 17.12
CA LEU A 4 -1.89 6.79 16.36
C LEU A 4 -2.56 5.60 17.05
N GLU A 5 -2.60 5.59 18.39
CA GLU A 5 -3.27 4.55 19.18
C GLU A 5 -4.79 4.59 19.03
N GLU A 6 -5.39 5.78 18.94
CA GLU A 6 -6.83 5.94 18.67
C GLU A 6 -7.17 5.49 17.24
N GLU A 7 -6.30 5.78 16.27
CA GLU A 7 -6.41 5.28 14.90
C GLU A 7 -6.28 3.76 14.84
N LEU A 8 -5.31 3.18 15.55
CA LEU A 8 -5.10 1.74 15.62
C LEU A 8 -6.31 1.02 16.24
N ALA A 9 -6.91 1.60 17.27
CA ALA A 9 -8.16 1.09 17.84
C ALA A 9 -9.28 1.08 16.79
N ARG A 10 -9.44 2.16 16.01
CA ARG A 10 -10.43 2.21 14.92
C ARG A 10 -10.15 1.20 13.81
N ALA A 11 -8.90 1.05 13.40
CA ALA A 11 -8.51 0.07 12.39
C ALA A 11 -8.88 -1.36 12.80
N ARG A 12 -8.65 -1.70 14.08
CA ARG A 12 -9.01 -3.01 14.65
C ARG A 12 -10.53 -3.23 14.71
N ASP A 13 -11.30 -2.17 14.87
CA ASP A 13 -12.76 -2.22 14.94
C ASP A 13 -13.46 -2.26 13.55
N LEU A 14 -12.73 -2.10 12.44
CA LEU A 14 -13.30 -2.21 11.09
C LEU A 14 -13.97 -3.57 10.86
N ALA A 15 -15.20 -3.58 10.35
CA ALA A 15 -15.89 -4.81 9.98
C ALA A 15 -15.44 -5.29 8.59
N VAL A 16 -14.95 -6.52 8.50
CA VAL A 16 -14.53 -7.11 7.21
C VAL A 16 -15.70 -7.20 6.24
N ASP A 17 -16.88 -7.59 6.71
CA ASP A 17 -18.09 -7.69 5.86
C ASP A 17 -18.46 -6.34 5.23
N GLU A 18 -18.34 -5.23 5.98
CA GLU A 18 -18.63 -3.88 5.48
C GLU A 18 -17.56 -3.42 4.46
N LEU A 19 -16.29 -3.74 4.72
CA LEU A 19 -15.21 -3.50 3.75
C LEU A 19 -15.42 -4.32 2.47
N ALA A 20 -15.87 -5.56 2.58
CA ALA A 20 -16.18 -6.43 1.45
C ALA A 20 -17.36 -5.90 0.63
N ASP A 21 -18.42 -5.40 1.28
CA ASP A 21 -19.54 -4.74 0.61
C ASP A 21 -19.09 -3.52 -0.19
N ALA A 22 -18.19 -2.71 0.36
CA ALA A 22 -17.60 -1.57 -0.33
C ALA A 22 -16.75 -1.99 -1.53
N ILE A 23 -15.88 -3.00 -1.36
CA ILE A 23 -15.02 -3.53 -2.42
C ILE A 23 -15.87 -4.14 -3.55
N GLU A 24 -16.89 -4.94 -3.22
CA GLU A 24 -17.81 -5.48 -4.23
C GLU A 24 -18.54 -4.39 -5.00
N SER A 25 -19.00 -3.35 -4.30
CA SER A 25 -19.70 -2.23 -4.93
C SER A 25 -18.81 -1.46 -5.90
N ILE A 26 -17.50 -1.36 -5.62
CA ILE A 26 -16.53 -0.72 -6.52
C ILE A 26 -16.19 -1.67 -7.68
N GLY A 27 -16.02 -2.96 -7.39
CA GLY A 27 -15.64 -4.00 -8.33
C GLY A 27 -14.16 -3.96 -8.68
N PHE A 28 -13.50 -5.12 -8.68
CA PHE A 28 -12.08 -5.23 -9.00
C PHE A 28 -11.67 -6.63 -9.44
N GLU A 29 -10.86 -6.70 -10.50
CA GLU A 29 -10.12 -7.91 -10.88
C GLU A 29 -8.73 -7.48 -11.37
N CYS A 30 -7.66 -7.99 -10.75
CA CYS A 30 -6.31 -7.71 -11.19
C CYS A 30 -6.07 -8.31 -12.60
N THR A 31 -5.77 -7.45 -13.57
CA THR A 31 -5.52 -7.86 -14.96
C THR A 31 -4.06 -8.22 -15.23
N ARG A 32 -3.20 -8.14 -14.20
CA ARG A 32 -1.74 -8.29 -14.31
C ARG A 32 -1.12 -7.36 -15.36
N CYS A 33 -1.66 -6.14 -15.46
CA CYS A 33 -1.20 -5.15 -16.43
C CYS A 33 0.20 -4.57 -16.14
N GLY A 34 0.78 -4.85 -14.96
CA GLY A 34 2.11 -4.39 -14.59
C GLY A 34 2.20 -2.92 -14.15
N ALA A 35 1.17 -2.10 -14.40
CA ALA A 35 1.20 -0.66 -14.12
C ALA A 35 1.58 -0.32 -12.66
N CYS A 36 1.09 -1.07 -11.67
CA CYS A 36 1.44 -0.84 -10.26
C CYS A 36 2.85 -1.33 -9.88
N CYS A 37 3.51 -2.13 -10.72
CA CYS A 37 4.85 -2.67 -10.47
C CYS A 37 5.95 -1.93 -11.25
N THR A 38 5.57 -1.15 -12.27
CA THR A 38 6.51 -0.45 -13.16
C THR A 38 6.75 1.00 -12.73
N GLY A 39 7.96 1.49 -12.99
CA GLY A 39 8.28 2.92 -12.86
C GLY A 39 7.49 3.77 -13.85
N HIS A 40 7.23 5.03 -13.50
CA HIS A 40 6.50 5.99 -14.33
C HIS A 40 7.39 7.19 -14.69
N GLY A 41 7.94 7.15 -15.91
CA GLY A 41 8.75 8.25 -16.42
C GLY A 41 10.09 8.35 -15.67
N GLU A 42 10.26 9.40 -14.87
CA GLU A 42 11.44 9.60 -14.04
C GLU A 42 11.25 9.06 -12.60
N ASP A 43 10.02 8.68 -12.24
CA ASP A 43 9.68 8.16 -10.92
C ASP A 43 9.78 6.62 -10.91
N GLU A 44 10.56 6.08 -9.99
CA GLU A 44 10.68 4.64 -9.80
C GLU A 44 9.47 4.06 -9.04
N HIS A 45 9.25 2.76 -9.20
CA HIS A 45 8.27 2.03 -8.40
C HIS A 45 8.56 2.17 -6.89
N THR A 46 7.54 2.58 -6.13
CA THR A 46 7.64 2.82 -4.69
C THR A 46 6.48 2.14 -3.97
N ALA A 47 6.66 0.87 -3.62
CA ALA A 47 5.76 0.14 -2.73
C ALA A 47 6.49 -0.12 -1.41
N THR A 48 5.93 0.38 -0.31
CA THR A 48 6.51 0.21 1.02
C THR A 48 6.44 -1.25 1.47
N VAL A 49 7.44 -1.71 2.20
CA VAL A 49 7.52 -3.10 2.68
C VAL A 49 8.01 -3.10 4.13
N PHE A 50 7.38 -3.93 4.96
CA PHE A 50 7.76 -4.07 6.37
C PHE A 50 8.91 -5.07 6.56
N PRO A 51 9.67 -4.98 7.67
CA PRO A 51 10.84 -5.84 7.87
C PRO A 51 10.54 -7.34 7.88
N ASP A 52 9.37 -7.76 8.34
CA ASP A 52 8.92 -9.15 8.27
C ASP A 52 8.54 -9.54 6.84
N GLU A 53 7.85 -8.69 6.09
CA GLU A 53 7.53 -8.92 4.67
C GLU A 53 8.80 -9.06 3.81
N VAL A 54 9.86 -8.28 4.09
CA VAL A 54 11.15 -8.45 3.40
C VAL A 54 11.70 -9.86 3.66
N ARG A 55 11.67 -10.33 4.91
CA ARG A 55 12.18 -11.66 5.26
C ARG A 55 11.33 -12.78 4.67
N GLU A 56 10.02 -12.59 4.58
CA GLU A 56 9.13 -13.52 3.88
C GLU A 56 9.51 -13.63 2.39
N LEU A 57 9.75 -12.51 1.72
CA LEU A 57 10.20 -12.48 0.32
C LEU A 57 11.63 -13.02 0.10
N GLN A 58 12.51 -12.91 1.10
CA GLN A 58 13.83 -13.55 1.07
C GLN A 58 13.73 -15.08 1.13
N ALA A 59 12.77 -15.58 1.93
CA ALA A 59 12.53 -17.01 2.14
C ALA A 59 11.62 -17.64 1.08
N ALA A 60 10.85 -16.83 0.34
CA ALA A 60 10.04 -17.28 -0.78
C ALA A 60 10.95 -17.86 -1.86
N GLU A 61 10.90 -19.18 -2.04
CA GLU A 61 11.58 -19.86 -3.14
C GLU A 61 11.12 -19.19 -4.44
N VAL A 62 12.09 -18.74 -5.26
CA VAL A 62 11.78 -18.47 -6.66
C VAL A 62 11.28 -19.79 -7.20
N ASP A 63 10.04 -19.88 -7.65
CA ASP A 63 9.54 -20.97 -8.50
C ASP A 63 10.29 -20.94 -9.85
N ALA A 64 11.61 -21.06 -9.80
CA ALA A 64 12.46 -21.37 -10.91
C ALA A 64 12.32 -22.87 -11.10
N GLU A 65 11.63 -23.24 -12.18
CA GLU A 65 11.63 -24.58 -12.74
C GLU A 65 13.04 -25.20 -12.59
N PRO A 66 13.17 -26.47 -12.16
CA PRO A 66 14.47 -27.12 -12.04
C PRO A 66 15.08 -27.23 -13.44
N ASP A 67 15.91 -26.26 -13.80
CA ASP A 67 16.49 -26.23 -15.14
C ASP A 67 17.40 -27.45 -15.33
N HIS A 68 17.29 -28.01 -16.52
CA HIS A 68 17.88 -29.27 -16.92
C HIS A 68 19.43 -29.18 -16.91
N ASP A 69 20.06 -30.31 -16.59
CA ASP A 69 21.50 -30.63 -16.68
C ASP A 69 22.38 -30.34 -15.45
N ARG A 70 22.27 -31.24 -14.45
CA ARG A 70 23.22 -31.41 -13.32
C ARG A 70 24.61 -31.96 -13.71
N ASP A 71 24.97 -31.96 -14.99
CA ASP A 71 26.23 -32.55 -15.48
C ASP A 71 27.24 -31.51 -16.04
N ALA A 72 27.02 -30.21 -15.82
CA ALA A 72 28.03 -29.19 -16.09
C ALA A 72 28.99 -29.06 -14.89
N GLU A 73 30.21 -29.58 -15.05
CA GLU A 73 31.29 -29.42 -14.06
C GLU A 73 31.54 -27.93 -13.77
N PRO A 74 31.63 -27.51 -12.49
CA PRO A 74 31.86 -26.11 -12.14
C PRO A 74 33.31 -25.72 -12.44
N GLU A 75 33.49 -24.73 -13.31
CA GLU A 75 34.77 -24.04 -13.49
C GLU A 75 35.08 -23.20 -12.21
N PRO A 76 36.26 -23.32 -11.59
CA PRO A 76 36.60 -22.54 -10.42
C PRO A 76 37.30 -21.26 -10.86
N ASP A 77 36.67 -20.11 -10.63
CA ASP A 77 37.31 -18.87 -10.17
C ASP A 77 36.34 -17.69 -10.29
N HIS A 78 35.86 -17.21 -9.15
CA HIS A 78 36.03 -15.83 -8.67
C HIS A 78 35.31 -15.70 -7.33
N ASP A 79 35.93 -14.96 -6.42
CA ASP A 79 35.52 -14.66 -5.05
C ASP A 79 34.03 -14.29 -4.92
N ARG A 80 33.17 -15.29 -4.87
CA ARG A 80 31.82 -15.17 -4.36
C ARG A 80 31.85 -15.81 -2.99
N ASP A 81 31.81 -14.97 -1.97
CA ASP A 81 31.15 -15.33 -0.72
C ASP A 81 29.67 -15.56 -1.05
N ALA A 82 29.39 -16.68 -1.74
CA ALA A 82 28.06 -17.20 -1.95
C ALA A 82 27.76 -17.97 -0.67
N ASP A 83 27.04 -17.34 0.23
CA ASP A 83 26.36 -18.07 1.28
C ASP A 83 25.55 -19.20 0.62
N ALA A 84 25.82 -20.42 1.07
CA ALA A 84 25.39 -21.66 0.44
C ALA A 84 23.96 -22.06 0.82
N ASP A 85 23.08 -21.07 0.96
CA ASP A 85 21.62 -21.22 0.98
C ASP A 85 21.10 -20.23 -0.07
N GLY A 86 20.26 -20.68 -1.01
CA GLY A 86 19.78 -19.89 -2.15
C GLY A 86 18.82 -18.75 -1.78
N ASP A 87 18.96 -18.16 -0.61
CA ASP A 87 18.12 -17.10 -0.08
C ASP A 87 18.59 -15.74 -0.62
N ARG A 88 17.64 -14.90 -1.03
CA ARG A 88 17.92 -13.56 -1.55
C ARG A 88 18.53 -12.68 -0.45
N GLU A 89 19.50 -11.81 -0.78
CA GLU A 89 19.97 -10.82 0.16
C GLU A 89 18.91 -9.73 0.40
N TRP A 90 18.98 -9.01 1.52
CA TRP A 90 18.03 -7.93 1.82
C TRP A 90 17.94 -6.92 0.68
N ARG A 91 19.10 -6.60 0.07
CA ARG A 91 19.22 -5.65 -1.04
C ARG A 91 18.63 -6.14 -2.35
N ASP A 92 18.46 -7.45 -2.49
CA ASP A 92 17.80 -8.04 -3.65
C ASP A 92 16.27 -7.90 -3.55
N VAL A 93 15.75 -7.62 -2.34
CA VAL A 93 14.32 -7.56 -2.05
C VAL A 93 13.86 -6.13 -1.77
N ALA A 94 14.64 -5.37 -0.99
CA ALA A 94 14.26 -4.08 -0.47
C ALA A 94 15.39 -3.04 -0.51
N ARG A 95 14.99 -1.78 -0.64
CA ARG A 95 15.85 -0.59 -0.64
C ARG A 95 15.36 0.46 0.36
N PRO A 96 16.25 1.34 0.82
CA PRO A 96 15.86 2.53 1.56
C PRO A 96 14.81 3.34 0.77
N MET A 97 13.77 3.82 1.45
CA MET A 97 12.88 4.81 0.85
C MET A 97 13.70 6.06 0.44
N PRO A 98 13.46 6.65 -0.74
CA PRO A 98 14.32 7.71 -1.28
C PRO A 98 14.19 9.05 -0.53
N TYR A 99 13.13 9.24 0.26
CA TYR A 99 12.88 10.50 0.96
C TYR A 99 13.85 10.72 2.12
N GLY A 100 14.37 11.94 2.26
CA GLY A 100 15.36 12.27 3.31
C GLY A 100 16.81 11.94 2.94
N LEU A 101 17.01 11.17 1.86
CA LEU A 101 18.32 10.89 1.29
C LEU A 101 18.73 11.96 0.27
N ARG A 102 20.03 12.15 0.10
CA ARG A 102 20.59 13.11 -0.86
C ARG A 102 21.85 12.55 -1.51
N GLU A 103 22.10 12.94 -2.74
CA GLU A 103 23.37 12.64 -3.41
C GLU A 103 24.50 13.47 -2.80
N GLY A 104 25.57 12.80 -2.36
CA GLY A 104 26.84 13.37 -1.93
C GLY A 104 28.00 12.89 -2.79
N ASP A 105 29.20 13.41 -2.53
CA ASP A 105 30.42 13.06 -3.28
C ASP A 105 30.80 11.57 -3.14
N ALA A 106 30.36 10.93 -2.05
CA ALA A 106 30.61 9.52 -1.76
C ALA A 106 29.44 8.60 -2.15
N GLY A 107 28.38 9.14 -2.78
CA GLY A 107 27.15 8.42 -3.09
C GLY A 107 25.93 8.96 -2.33
N LEU A 108 24.85 8.17 -2.31
CA LEU A 108 23.64 8.50 -1.57
C LEU A 108 23.95 8.49 -0.06
N GLU A 109 23.51 9.51 0.66
CA GLU A 109 23.75 9.64 2.11
C GLU A 109 22.56 10.29 2.83
N GLY A 110 22.38 9.95 4.10
CA GLY A 110 21.34 10.52 4.96
C GLY A 110 20.57 9.50 5.81
N GLU A 111 19.50 9.96 6.43
CA GLU A 111 18.56 9.13 7.19
C GLU A 111 17.22 9.10 6.45
N THR A 112 16.61 7.93 6.38
CA THR A 112 15.26 7.72 5.83
C THR A 112 14.42 6.86 6.77
N PHE A 113 13.13 6.78 6.49
CA PHE A 113 12.19 5.92 7.20
C PHE A 113 11.64 4.88 6.23
N GLU A 114 11.42 3.67 6.74
CA GLU A 114 10.80 2.56 6.00
C GLU A 114 11.64 2.04 4.81
N TRP A 115 11.17 0.92 4.27
CA TRP A 115 11.75 0.25 3.11
C TRP A 115 10.77 0.31 1.94
N ALA A 116 11.31 0.39 0.73
CA ALA A 116 10.57 0.11 -0.50
C ALA A 116 11.03 -1.21 -1.09
N LEU A 117 10.16 -1.87 -1.85
CA LEU A 117 10.56 -2.96 -2.74
C LEU A 117 11.69 -2.50 -3.67
N GLN A 118 12.66 -3.38 -3.86
CA GLN A 118 13.79 -3.16 -4.76
C GLN A 118 13.30 -3.00 -6.19
N THR A 119 14.02 -2.18 -6.96
CA THR A 119 13.81 -2.04 -8.40
C THR A 119 15.01 -2.50 -9.20
N ASP A 120 14.75 -2.82 -10.47
CA ASP A 120 15.78 -3.04 -11.46
C ASP A 120 16.34 -1.70 -12.02
N GLY A 121 17.18 -1.79 -13.05
CA GLY A 121 17.77 -0.62 -13.71
C GLY A 121 16.79 0.23 -14.54
N CYS A 122 15.58 -0.26 -14.78
CA CYS A 122 14.50 0.48 -15.43
C CYS A 122 13.63 1.23 -14.41
N GLY A 123 13.77 0.93 -13.12
CA GLY A 123 12.93 1.47 -12.05
C GLY A 123 11.68 0.62 -11.79
N ASP A 124 11.59 -0.58 -12.37
CA ASP A 124 10.49 -1.52 -12.18
C ASP A 124 10.78 -2.43 -10.99
N CYS A 125 9.74 -2.92 -10.31
CA CYS A 125 9.90 -3.86 -9.20
C CYS A 125 10.68 -5.11 -9.65
N VAL A 126 11.66 -5.56 -8.86
CA VAL A 126 12.48 -6.75 -9.17
C VAL A 126 11.68 -8.06 -9.28
N PHE A 127 10.46 -8.10 -8.75
CA PHE A 127 9.57 -9.26 -8.85
C PHE A 127 8.66 -9.20 -10.09
N TYR A 128 8.72 -8.12 -10.87
CA TYR A 128 7.96 -7.98 -12.10
C TYR A 128 8.70 -8.59 -13.27
N GLU A 129 8.03 -9.50 -13.97
CA GLU A 129 8.48 -10.05 -15.24
C GLU A 129 7.42 -9.79 -16.30
N GLU A 130 7.84 -9.42 -17.52
CA GLU A 130 6.92 -9.28 -18.65
C GLU A 130 7.36 -10.20 -19.79
N THR A 131 6.44 -11.07 -20.20
CA THR A 131 6.64 -11.95 -21.37
C THR A 131 5.54 -11.68 -22.38
N ASP A 132 5.92 -11.34 -23.61
CA ASP A 132 5.00 -11.08 -24.73
C ASP A 132 3.87 -10.07 -24.39
N GLY A 133 4.19 -9.04 -23.60
CA GLY A 133 3.23 -8.01 -23.17
C GLY A 133 2.29 -8.44 -22.05
N THR A 134 2.54 -9.58 -21.40
CA THR A 134 1.81 -10.04 -20.22
C THR A 134 2.72 -9.97 -19.00
N GLY A 135 2.33 -9.15 -18.03
CA GLY A 135 3.02 -9.03 -16.76
C GLY A 135 2.76 -10.22 -15.82
N ALA A 136 3.77 -10.58 -15.05
CA ALA A 136 3.72 -11.58 -14.00
C ALA A 136 4.50 -11.08 -12.77
N CYS A 137 3.97 -11.36 -11.58
CA CYS A 137 4.68 -11.15 -10.33
C CYS A 137 5.24 -12.51 -9.89
N THR A 138 6.56 -12.64 -9.81
CA THR A 138 7.23 -13.90 -9.42
C THR A 138 7.05 -14.22 -7.93
N ALA A 139 6.62 -13.25 -7.13
CA ALA A 139 6.29 -13.40 -5.72
C ALA A 139 4.78 -13.21 -5.46
N HIS A 140 3.92 -13.58 -6.41
CA HIS A 140 2.48 -13.24 -6.36
C HIS A 140 1.78 -13.71 -5.07
N ASP A 141 2.12 -14.90 -4.59
CA ASP A 141 1.49 -15.49 -3.40
C ASP A 141 2.09 -14.90 -2.11
N ASP A 142 3.35 -14.50 -2.14
CA ASP A 142 4.10 -13.86 -1.05
C ASP A 142 4.12 -12.32 -1.12
N ARG A 143 3.23 -11.73 -1.93
CA ARG A 143 3.16 -10.27 -2.11
C ARG A 143 3.03 -9.55 -0.76
N PRO A 144 3.74 -8.43 -0.55
CA PRO A 144 3.48 -7.55 0.59
C PRO A 144 2.03 -7.05 0.63
N LEU A 145 1.56 -6.66 1.81
CA LEU A 145 0.22 -6.16 2.07
C LEU A 145 -0.14 -4.99 1.15
N ILE A 146 0.78 -4.06 0.89
CA ILE A 146 0.59 -2.95 -0.06
C ILE A 146 0.20 -3.47 -1.46
N CYS A 147 0.84 -4.53 -1.93
CA CYS A 147 0.63 -5.11 -3.26
C CYS A 147 -0.60 -6.02 -3.30
N ARG A 148 -0.90 -6.76 -2.22
CA ARG A 148 -2.11 -7.59 -2.10
C ARG A 148 -3.38 -6.75 -2.08
N THR A 149 -3.32 -5.56 -1.50
CA THR A 149 -4.48 -4.70 -1.26
C THR A 149 -4.68 -3.61 -2.32
N TYR A 150 -3.71 -3.39 -3.21
CA TYR A 150 -3.86 -2.47 -4.34
C TYR A 150 -5.04 -2.89 -5.23
N PRO A 151 -5.93 -1.96 -5.65
CA PRO A 151 -5.81 -0.50 -5.57
C PRO A 151 -6.54 0.13 -4.38
N PHE A 152 -6.84 -0.63 -3.33
CA PHE A 152 -7.64 -0.14 -2.21
C PHE A 152 -6.80 0.40 -1.05
N SER A 153 -7.37 1.35 -0.32
CA SER A 153 -6.82 1.88 0.94
C SER A 153 -7.94 2.25 1.90
N VAL A 154 -7.63 2.34 3.19
CA VAL A 154 -8.57 2.77 4.22
C VAL A 154 -8.26 4.21 4.64
N ALA A 155 -9.28 5.06 4.62
CA ALA A 155 -9.22 6.42 5.15
C ALA A 155 -9.47 6.41 6.66
N LEU A 156 -8.40 6.36 7.44
CA LEU A 156 -8.45 6.61 8.88
C LEU A 156 -8.04 8.06 9.13
N ALA A 157 -8.75 8.75 10.02
CA ALA A 157 -8.54 10.16 10.30
C ALA A 157 -7.14 10.42 10.89
N GLY A 158 -6.14 10.64 10.02
CA GLY A 158 -4.75 10.94 10.37
C GLY A 158 -3.68 10.22 9.52
N THR A 159 -4.04 9.22 8.73
CA THR A 159 -3.06 8.50 7.89
C THR A 159 -2.68 9.28 6.63
N SER A 160 -1.38 9.27 6.30
CA SER A 160 -0.87 9.78 5.02
C SER A 160 -1.56 9.02 3.89
N GLN A 161 -2.14 9.76 2.95
CA GLN A 161 -2.76 9.16 1.77
C GLN A 161 -1.68 8.44 0.97
N PRO A 162 -1.92 7.20 0.48
CA PRO A 162 -1.03 6.61 -0.51
C PRO A 162 -0.96 7.53 -1.75
N MET A 163 0.14 7.46 -2.49
CA MET A 163 0.36 8.33 -3.63
C MET A 163 -0.74 8.13 -4.69
N GLY A 164 -1.44 9.21 -5.05
CA GLY A 164 -2.52 9.21 -6.03
C GLY A 164 -3.83 9.81 -5.49
N GLU A 165 -4.55 10.53 -6.34
CA GLU A 165 -5.92 10.96 -6.02
C GLU A 165 -6.83 9.72 -6.09
N ALA A 166 -7.65 9.49 -5.05
CA ALA A 166 -8.64 8.42 -5.09
C ALA A 166 -9.61 8.66 -6.26
N VAL A 167 -9.82 7.64 -7.08
CA VAL A 167 -10.71 7.69 -8.25
C VAL A 167 -12.14 7.25 -7.92
N ASP A 168 -12.32 6.53 -6.80
CA ASP A 168 -13.61 6.14 -6.23
C ASP A 168 -13.51 6.00 -4.69
N SER A 169 -14.63 6.13 -3.98
CA SER A 169 -14.68 5.98 -2.51
C SER A 169 -16.06 5.60 -1.99
N VAL A 170 -16.09 4.77 -0.94
CA VAL A 170 -17.32 4.29 -0.28
C VAL A 170 -17.23 4.51 1.23
N ALA A 171 -18.26 5.12 1.81
CA ALA A 171 -18.42 5.28 3.25
C ALA A 171 -19.07 4.04 3.87
N LEU A 172 -18.54 3.52 5.00
CA LEU A 172 -19.19 2.41 5.71
C LEU A 172 -20.33 2.93 6.59
N GLU A 173 -21.40 2.15 6.68
CA GLU A 173 -22.66 2.54 7.33
C GLU A 173 -22.49 2.74 8.86
N ALA A 174 -21.57 2.02 9.52
CA ALA A 174 -21.33 2.08 10.96
C ALA A 174 -20.81 3.42 11.50
N GLN A 175 -20.34 4.34 10.65
CA GLN A 175 -19.85 5.67 11.09
C GLN A 175 -20.87 6.80 10.90
N ARG A 176 -22.05 6.52 10.33
CA ARG A 176 -23.13 7.53 10.21
C ARG A 176 -23.77 7.90 11.54
N GLU A 177 -23.74 7.00 12.53
CA GLU A 177 -24.45 7.22 13.81
C GLU A 177 -23.70 8.11 14.82
N ALA A 178 -22.41 8.41 14.59
CA ALA A 178 -21.63 9.27 15.47
C ALA A 178 -21.83 10.79 15.20
N GLY A 179 -22.39 11.16 14.04
CA GLY A 179 -22.53 12.57 13.61
C GLY A 179 -23.89 13.22 13.88
N ASP A 180 -24.97 12.47 14.12
CA ASP A 180 -26.35 13.00 14.10
C ASP A 180 -26.92 13.35 15.51
N SER A 181 -26.11 13.31 16.57
CA SER A 181 -26.63 13.56 17.94
C SER A 181 -26.75 15.05 18.32
N ALA A 182 -26.51 15.98 17.40
CA ALA A 182 -26.43 17.40 17.73
C ALA A 182 -27.19 18.32 16.77
N GLU A 183 -28.49 18.12 16.55
CA GLU A 183 -29.40 19.26 16.33
C GLU A 183 -30.89 18.86 16.46
N GLN A 184 -31.38 18.82 17.71
CA GLN A 184 -32.80 19.05 18.00
C GLN A 184 -32.92 20.17 19.02
N SER A 185 -33.11 21.42 18.56
CA SER A 185 -34.16 22.31 19.08
C SER A 185 -34.16 23.67 18.37
N SER A 186 -35.23 23.99 17.64
CA SER A 186 -36.15 25.09 17.98
C SER A 186 -37.15 25.32 16.84
N ALA A 187 -38.40 25.55 17.23
CA ALA A 187 -39.56 25.73 16.38
C ALA A 187 -39.60 27.11 15.70
N ASP A 188 -40.33 27.28 14.58
CA ASP A 188 -41.63 27.97 14.61
C ASP A 188 -42.42 27.92 13.28
N HIS A 189 -43.72 28.15 13.40
CA HIS A 189 -44.81 28.04 12.42
C HIS A 189 -44.77 29.08 11.26
N SER A 190 -45.20 28.68 10.05
CA SER A 190 -46.55 29.03 9.52
C SER A 190 -46.73 28.87 7.98
N SER A 191 -47.73 28.05 7.63
CA SER A 191 -48.75 28.18 6.56
C SER A 191 -48.42 28.80 5.17
N GLY A 192 -48.65 28.02 4.11
CA GLY A 192 -48.97 28.50 2.76
C GLY A 192 -49.43 27.40 1.79
N LEU A 193 -50.72 27.40 1.42
CA LEU A 193 -51.40 26.42 0.56
C LEU A 193 -51.26 26.69 -0.95
N ARG A 194 -51.55 25.62 -1.74
CA ARG A 194 -51.95 25.50 -3.18
C ARG A 194 -50.79 25.12 -4.10
N GLY A 195 -50.87 24.16 -5.03
CA GLY A 195 -51.94 23.33 -5.59
C GLY A 195 -51.58 22.99 -7.04
N GLY A 196 -51.96 21.83 -7.58
CA GLY A 196 -51.93 21.57 -9.04
C GLY A 196 -51.39 20.20 -9.47
N GLU A 197 -52.24 19.44 -10.16
CA GLU A 197 -52.06 18.10 -10.71
C GLU A 197 -51.17 18.02 -11.99
N ALA A 198 -50.74 16.78 -12.28
CA ALA A 198 -50.74 16.09 -13.58
C ALA A 198 -49.39 15.75 -14.26
N ALA A 199 -49.13 14.43 -14.25
CA ALA A 199 -48.49 13.54 -15.23
C ALA A 199 -47.62 14.08 -16.39
N SER A 200 -46.44 13.48 -16.54
CA SER A 200 -46.14 12.64 -17.72
C SER A 200 -44.89 11.80 -17.57
N ASN A 201 -44.99 10.61 -18.17
CA ASN A 201 -44.00 9.55 -18.27
C ASN A 201 -42.87 9.96 -19.23
N GLY A 202 -41.61 9.71 -18.86
CA GLY A 202 -40.45 10.00 -19.71
C GLY A 202 -39.20 9.35 -19.15
N THR A 203 -38.88 8.15 -19.60
CA THR A 203 -37.63 7.44 -19.33
C THR A 203 -36.47 8.22 -19.92
N ALA A 204 -35.79 9.00 -19.10
CA ALA A 204 -34.54 9.68 -19.44
C ALA A 204 -33.39 9.01 -18.68
N LYS A 205 -32.44 8.47 -19.43
CA LYS A 205 -31.11 8.04 -18.95
C LYS A 205 -30.45 9.25 -18.26
N PRO A 206 -29.88 9.14 -17.05
CA PRO A 206 -29.26 10.30 -16.42
C PRO A 206 -28.03 10.70 -17.22
N SER A 207 -28.10 11.90 -17.80
CA SER A 207 -26.96 12.62 -18.34
C SER A 207 -26.08 13.05 -17.17
N ARG A 208 -24.79 12.67 -17.21
CA ARG A 208 -23.73 13.15 -16.30
C ARG A 208 -23.85 14.67 -16.13
N GLY A 209 -24.17 15.11 -14.92
CA GLY A 209 -24.14 16.50 -14.50
C GLY A 209 -22.69 17.01 -14.41
N PRO A 210 -22.50 18.33 -14.21
CA PRO A 210 -21.18 18.90 -14.00
C PRO A 210 -20.51 18.25 -12.79
N ARG A 211 -19.23 17.89 -12.92
CA ARG A 211 -18.38 17.38 -11.84
C ARG A 211 -18.42 18.40 -10.71
N GLU A 212 -19.12 18.06 -9.63
CA GLU A 212 -19.03 18.78 -8.37
C GLU A 212 -17.61 18.56 -7.84
N GLU A 213 -16.98 19.63 -7.38
CA GLU A 213 -15.70 19.59 -6.68
C GLU A 213 -15.83 18.56 -5.55
N ALA A 214 -15.02 17.51 -5.57
CA ALA A 214 -15.01 16.47 -4.56
C ALA A 214 -14.61 17.12 -3.22
N GLY A 215 -15.60 17.49 -2.42
CA GLY A 215 -15.41 17.79 -1.02
C GLY A 215 -14.95 16.52 -0.32
N ASP A 216 -14.00 16.66 0.61
CA ASP A 216 -13.47 15.62 1.50
C ASP A 216 -14.56 15.04 2.43
N GLU A 217 -15.57 14.36 1.87
CA GLU A 217 -16.62 13.66 2.60
C GLU A 217 -16.38 12.13 2.53
N GLU A 218 -15.39 11.71 3.34
CA GLU A 218 -15.35 10.51 4.20
C GLU A 218 -15.90 9.16 3.66
N GLY A 219 -15.37 8.69 2.53
CA GLY A 219 -15.35 7.25 2.22
C GLY A 219 -14.20 6.54 2.94
N ILE A 220 -14.52 5.55 3.79
CA ILE A 220 -13.54 4.73 4.51
C ILE A 220 -12.75 3.86 3.54
N VAL A 221 -13.38 3.28 2.52
CA VAL A 221 -12.68 2.53 1.46
C VAL A 221 -12.47 3.45 0.27
N ARG A 222 -11.23 3.55 -0.20
CA ARG A 222 -10.84 4.34 -1.37
C ARG A 222 -10.18 3.45 -2.41
N ALA A 223 -10.49 3.68 -3.68
CA ALA A 223 -9.83 3.04 -4.81
C ALA A 223 -8.92 4.02 -5.55
N HIS A 224 -7.74 3.53 -5.93
CA HIS A 224 -6.73 4.25 -6.70
C HIS A 224 -6.72 3.81 -8.15
N GLU A 225 -6.09 4.60 -9.03
CA GLU A 225 -6.16 4.36 -10.47
C GLU A 225 -5.65 2.96 -10.85
N CYS A 226 -6.52 2.14 -11.42
CA CYS A 226 -6.17 0.80 -11.87
C CYS A 226 -7.10 0.35 -12.99
N GLU A 227 -6.54 -0.32 -14.00
CA GLU A 227 -7.30 -0.90 -15.12
C GLU A 227 -8.31 -1.97 -14.67
N GLY A 228 -8.04 -2.62 -13.53
CA GLY A 228 -8.88 -3.69 -12.98
C GLY A 228 -10.20 -3.21 -12.35
N LEU A 229 -10.38 -1.91 -12.13
CA LEU A 229 -11.55 -1.37 -11.46
C LEU A 229 -12.85 -1.50 -12.28
N GLY A 230 -13.97 -1.67 -11.58
CA GLY A 230 -15.30 -1.81 -12.17
C GLY A 230 -15.60 -3.18 -12.79
N ARG A 231 -14.72 -4.16 -12.58
CA ARG A 231 -14.92 -5.56 -12.95
C ARG A 231 -15.65 -6.30 -11.83
N ASP A 232 -16.36 -7.38 -12.19
CA ASP A 232 -17.04 -8.21 -11.19
C ASP A 232 -16.01 -8.90 -10.29
N ILE A 233 -16.22 -8.83 -8.98
CA ILE A 233 -15.46 -9.58 -7.97
C ILE A 233 -16.43 -10.50 -7.23
N SER A 234 -15.99 -11.72 -6.89
CA SER A 234 -16.82 -12.62 -6.10
C SER A 234 -16.85 -12.18 -4.63
N ARG A 235 -17.88 -12.59 -3.89
CA ARG A 235 -17.97 -12.30 -2.46
C ARG A 235 -16.79 -12.86 -1.69
N ASP A 236 -16.40 -14.09 -1.98
CA ASP A 236 -15.28 -14.74 -1.32
C ASP A 236 -13.97 -13.96 -1.57
N ASP A 237 -13.72 -13.52 -2.81
CA ASP A 237 -12.53 -12.71 -3.14
C ASP A 237 -12.59 -11.30 -2.52
N ALA A 238 -13.77 -10.70 -2.45
CA ALA A 238 -13.96 -9.40 -1.81
C ALA A 238 -13.75 -9.46 -0.29
N GLU A 239 -14.17 -10.55 0.36
CA GLU A 239 -13.92 -10.82 1.78
C GLU A 239 -12.44 -11.05 2.06
N GLU A 240 -11.74 -11.79 1.20
CA GLU A 240 -10.29 -11.98 1.29
C GLU A 240 -9.54 -10.65 1.16
N LEU A 241 -9.88 -9.85 0.14
CA LEU A 241 -9.29 -8.53 -0.07
C LEU A 241 -9.61 -7.57 1.08
N ALA A 242 -10.83 -7.61 1.61
CA ALA A 242 -11.26 -6.82 2.76
C ALA A 242 -10.47 -7.18 4.03
N ALA A 243 -10.25 -8.48 4.27
CA ALA A 243 -9.47 -8.96 5.39
C ALA A 243 -8.01 -8.48 5.29
N ALA A 244 -7.39 -8.63 4.11
CA ALA A 244 -6.03 -8.14 3.86
C ALA A 244 -5.95 -6.60 3.98
N LEU A 245 -6.98 -5.88 3.52
CA LEU A 245 -7.03 -4.42 3.62
C LEU A 245 -7.12 -3.94 5.07
N LYS A 246 -7.92 -4.62 5.89
CA LYS A 246 -7.98 -4.37 7.33
C LYS A 246 -6.64 -4.68 8.00
N GLU A 247 -6.06 -5.83 7.68
CA GLU A 247 -4.76 -6.25 8.22
C GLU A 247 -3.68 -5.20 7.90
N ARG A 248 -3.61 -4.75 6.66
CA ARG A 248 -2.71 -3.68 6.23
C ARG A 248 -2.91 -2.41 7.04
N ALA A 249 -4.15 -1.94 7.19
CA ALA A 249 -4.43 -0.70 7.93
C ALA A 249 -4.00 -0.80 9.41
N VAL A 250 -4.20 -1.97 10.04
CA VAL A 250 -3.73 -2.23 11.41
C VAL A 250 -2.20 -2.25 11.44
N ARG A 251 -1.56 -2.97 10.51
CA ARG A 251 -0.11 -3.12 10.48
C ARG A 251 0.61 -1.79 10.24
N GLU A 252 0.17 -1.00 9.27
CA GLU A 252 0.73 0.34 9.00
C GLU A 252 0.77 1.21 10.27
N LEU A 253 -0.28 1.15 11.10
CA LEU A 253 -0.34 1.90 12.35
C LEU A 253 0.54 1.31 13.46
N GLU A 254 0.62 -0.02 13.58
CA GLU A 254 1.53 -0.69 14.52
C GLU A 254 3.00 -0.37 14.20
N GLU A 255 3.36 -0.42 12.92
CA GLU A 255 4.69 -0.11 12.41
C GLU A 255 5.04 1.37 12.64
N ALA A 256 4.11 2.29 12.34
CA ALA A 256 4.31 3.72 12.60
C ALA A 256 4.49 4.04 14.10
N ILE A 257 3.71 3.38 14.97
CA ILE A 257 3.87 3.49 16.43
C ILE A 257 5.25 2.96 16.85
N ALA A 258 5.66 1.81 16.34
CA ALA A 258 6.94 1.20 16.67
C ALA A 258 8.13 2.04 16.18
N VAL A 259 8.07 2.62 14.98
CA VAL A 259 9.07 3.58 14.47
C VAL A 259 9.17 4.76 15.43
N ARG A 260 8.05 5.39 15.80
CA ARG A 260 8.03 6.52 16.74
C ARG A 260 8.66 6.15 18.08
N ASP A 261 8.35 4.96 18.60
CA ASP A 261 8.79 4.52 19.93
C ASP A 261 10.26 4.10 19.96
N ASN A 262 10.80 3.58 18.85
CA ASN A 262 12.18 3.11 18.72
C ASN A 262 13.13 4.14 18.10
N TYR A 263 12.62 5.23 17.53
CA TYR A 263 13.42 6.22 16.83
C TYR A 263 14.50 6.85 17.71
N THR A 264 15.74 6.78 17.23
CA THR A 264 16.89 7.50 17.78
C THR A 264 17.70 8.07 16.62
N PRO A 265 18.02 9.38 16.59
CA PRO A 265 18.85 9.96 15.53
C PRO A 265 20.20 9.26 15.40
N ALA A 266 20.64 8.97 14.16
CA ALA A 266 21.82 8.13 13.91
C ALA A 266 23.09 8.87 13.46
N ASP A 267 22.98 10.14 13.03
CA ASP A 267 24.10 11.00 12.56
C ASP A 267 25.05 10.29 11.57
N PRO A 268 24.54 9.87 10.38
CA PRO A 268 25.33 9.13 9.41
C PRO A 268 26.54 9.92 8.90
N GLY A 269 27.66 9.21 8.72
CA GLY A 269 28.84 9.76 8.05
C GLY A 269 28.64 9.99 6.55
N PRO A 270 29.61 10.61 5.87
CA PRO A 270 29.57 10.77 4.41
C PRO A 270 29.47 9.42 3.68
N GLY A 271 28.54 9.30 2.74
CA GLY A 271 28.22 8.05 2.04
C GLY A 271 27.49 7.00 2.87
N GLU A 272 27.04 7.33 4.09
CA GLU A 272 26.29 6.42 4.94
C GLU A 272 24.79 6.70 4.84
N VAL A 273 24.01 5.62 4.67
CA VAL A 273 22.55 5.65 4.68
C VAL A 273 22.06 4.84 5.86
N VAL A 274 21.17 5.45 6.64
CA VAL A 274 20.49 4.80 7.76
C VAL A 274 19.00 4.75 7.48
N VAL A 275 18.42 3.57 7.67
CA VAL A 275 16.98 3.35 7.56
C VAL A 275 16.41 3.16 8.97
N HIS A 276 15.39 3.92 9.33
CA HIS A 276 14.63 3.72 10.55
C HIS A 276 13.33 2.99 10.24
N ASP A 277 13.14 1.80 10.80
CA ASP A 277 11.89 1.06 10.75
C ASP A 277 11.38 0.71 12.15
N SER A 278 10.35 -0.12 12.23
CA SER A 278 9.73 -0.55 13.49
C SER A 278 10.68 -1.31 14.42
N GLU A 279 11.80 -1.84 13.92
CA GLU A 279 12.82 -2.54 14.71
C GLU A 279 14.00 -1.63 15.10
N GLY A 280 14.01 -0.37 14.65
CA GLY A 280 15.02 0.63 14.94
C GLY A 280 15.91 0.99 13.76
N ALA A 281 17.09 1.56 14.04
CA ALA A 281 18.02 2.02 13.02
C ALA A 281 18.81 0.87 12.39
N LYS A 282 18.86 0.84 11.06
CA LYS A 282 19.51 -0.21 10.26
C LYS A 282 20.43 0.37 9.20
N GLY A 283 21.42 -0.43 8.83
CA GLY A 283 22.16 -0.24 7.59
C GLY A 283 21.32 -0.65 6.38
N ILE A 284 21.79 -0.27 5.20
CA ILE A 284 21.18 -0.58 3.89
C ILE A 284 21.09 -2.09 3.55
N ASP A 285 21.66 -2.96 4.38
CA ASP A 285 21.57 -4.41 4.30
C ASP A 285 20.55 -5.01 5.28
N GLY A 286 19.72 -4.17 5.92
CA GLY A 286 18.68 -4.58 6.86
C GLY A 286 19.19 -4.97 8.25
N ARG A 287 20.51 -4.94 8.47
CA ARG A 287 21.10 -5.26 9.77
C ARG A 287 21.01 -4.06 10.73
N PRO A 288 20.71 -4.30 12.03
CA PRO A 288 20.73 -3.23 13.03
C PRO A 288 22.08 -2.51 13.06
N LEU A 289 22.07 -1.19 13.21
CA LEU A 289 23.31 -0.47 13.49
C LEU A 289 23.83 -0.86 14.86
N GLU A 290 25.12 -1.23 14.93
CA GLU A 290 25.79 -1.38 16.21
C GLU A 290 25.80 0.00 16.91
N ASN A 291 25.43 0.03 18.20
CA ASN A 291 25.43 1.26 18.98
C ASN A 291 26.81 1.92 18.86
N ARG A 292 26.87 3.10 18.23
CA ARG A 292 28.10 3.89 18.11
C ARG A 292 28.51 4.57 19.42
N ASP A 293 27.73 4.37 20.49
CA ASP A 293 27.97 4.87 21.83
C ASP A 293 28.55 3.78 22.76
N GLU A 294 29.83 3.44 22.57
CA GLU A 294 30.73 2.90 23.62
C GLU A 294 32.06 3.68 23.67
#